data_AF-A0A6I0EC24-F1
#
_entry.id   AF-A0A6I0EC24-F1
#
_cell.length_a   1.000
_cell.length_b   1.000
_cell.length_c   1.000
_cell.angle_alpha   90.00
_cell.angle_beta   90.00
_cell.angle_gamma   90.00
#
_symmetry.space_group_name_H-M   'P 1'
#
loop_
_entity.id
_entity.type
_entity.pdbx_description
1 polymer ?
#
loop_
_entity_poly.entity_id
_entity_poly.type
_entity_poly.pdbx_seq_one_letter_code
_entity_poly.pdbx_strand_id
1 'polypeptide(L)'
;MPSPQIAPRFIAYIDEAGDDGLDAVRPIDPDGSNEWLIMGATVIDATHEAASEQWISGIVGSLTKYNLPHLHFRHCNTTNGRHVCEIMADLPIHCFVVASNKRT
;
A
#
# COMPACT_ATOMS: atom_id res chain seq x y z
N MET A 1 -20.97 28.98 15.93
CA MET A 1 -19.99 28.21 16.72
C MET A 1 -19.32 27.23 15.76
N PRO A 2 -18.00 27.25 15.55
CA PRO A 2 -17.34 26.16 14.84
C PRO A 2 -17.51 24.87 15.65
N SER A 3 -17.78 23.75 14.97
CA SER A 3 -17.86 22.44 15.61
C SER A 3 -16.52 22.10 16.27
N PRO A 4 -16.50 21.46 17.44
CA PRO A 4 -15.25 21.03 18.06
C PRO A 4 -14.52 20.09 17.11
N GLN A 5 -13.27 20.42 16.80
CA GLN A 5 -12.42 19.59 15.95
C GLN A 5 -11.95 18.40 16.79
N ILE A 6 -12.54 17.24 16.54
CA ILE A 6 -12.16 15.99 17.20
C ILE A 6 -10.92 15.47 16.50
N ALA A 7 -9.84 15.26 17.25
CA ALA A 7 -8.65 14.60 16.73
C ALA A 7 -9.02 13.17 16.28
N PRO A 8 -8.63 12.74 15.07
CA PRO A 8 -8.97 11.42 14.59
C PRO A 8 -8.28 10.36 15.47
N ARG A 9 -9.01 9.30 15.81
CA ARG A 9 -8.45 8.14 16.53
C ARG A 9 -7.61 7.25 15.61
N PHE A 10 -7.94 7.20 14.33
CA PHE A 10 -7.27 6.38 13.34
C PHE A 10 -6.86 7.22 12.14
N ILE A 11 -5.74 6.86 11.55
CA ILE A 11 -5.22 7.44 10.30
C ILE A 11 -5.25 6.34 9.25
N ALA A 12 -5.84 6.63 8.09
CA ALA A 12 -5.89 5.72 6.95
C ALA A 12 -5.00 6.28 5.83
N TYR A 13 -3.94 5.56 5.48
CA TYR A 13 -3.12 5.82 4.30
C TYR A 13 -3.71 5.02 3.15
N ILE A 14 -4.21 5.71 2.14
CA ILE A 14 -4.87 5.12 0.98
C ILE A 14 -3.96 5.30 -0.23
N ASP A 15 -3.76 4.22 -0.98
CA ASP A 15 -2.96 4.24 -2.20
C ASP A 15 -3.59 3.33 -3.27
N GLU A 16 -3.28 3.62 -4.51
CA GLU A 16 -3.76 2.90 -5.68
C GLU A 16 -2.61 2.13 -6.33
N ALA A 17 -2.89 0.90 -6.76
CA ALA A 17 -2.05 0.17 -7.69
C ALA A 17 -2.85 -0.24 -8.92
N GLY A 18 -2.35 0.15 -10.08
CA GLY A 18 -3.05 -0.01 -11.35
C GLY A 18 -3.03 1.28 -12.14
N ASP A 19 -3.73 1.26 -13.25
CA ASP A 19 -4.02 2.43 -14.07
C ASP A 19 -5.55 2.50 -14.16
N ASP A 20 -6.13 3.69 -13.96
CA ASP A 20 -7.57 3.93 -13.89
C ASP A 20 -8.26 3.87 -15.26
N GLY A 21 -7.49 3.84 -16.35
CA GLY A 21 -7.99 3.79 -17.72
C GLY A 21 -8.98 2.65 -17.94
N LEU A 22 -10.19 3.01 -18.37
CA LEU A 22 -11.29 2.08 -18.68
C LEU A 22 -11.47 1.86 -20.19
N ASP A 23 -10.90 2.74 -21.03
CA ASP A 23 -11.16 2.76 -22.47
C ASP A 23 -10.44 1.62 -23.23
N ALA A 24 -9.22 1.30 -22.80
CA ALA A 24 -8.42 0.20 -23.34
C ALA A 24 -7.83 -0.59 -22.17
N VAL A 25 -8.16 -1.88 -22.07
CA VAL A 25 -7.79 -2.72 -20.91
C VAL A 25 -7.11 -3.99 -21.39
N ARG A 26 -5.94 -4.32 -20.84
CA ARG A 26 -5.26 -5.60 -21.06
C ARG A 26 -6.05 -6.75 -20.43
N PRO A 27 -6.20 -7.91 -21.08
CA PRO A 27 -5.55 -8.30 -22.33
C PRO A 27 -6.38 -8.01 -23.61
N ILE A 28 -7.50 -7.29 -23.51
CA ILE A 28 -8.36 -6.98 -24.68
C ILE A 28 -7.60 -6.09 -25.67
N ASP A 29 -6.93 -5.06 -25.13
CA ASP A 29 -5.96 -4.25 -25.86
C ASP A 29 -4.57 -4.48 -25.25
N PRO A 30 -3.57 -4.97 -26.01
CA PRO A 30 -2.21 -5.18 -25.51
C PRO A 30 -1.52 -3.91 -25.01
N ASP A 31 -1.92 -2.73 -25.49
CA ASP A 31 -1.39 -1.43 -25.07
C ASP A 31 -2.27 -0.77 -23.99
N GLY A 32 -3.34 -1.44 -23.56
CA GLY A 32 -4.29 -0.95 -22.57
C GLY A 32 -3.80 -0.95 -21.11
N SER A 33 -4.56 -0.31 -20.24
CA SER A 33 -4.39 -0.30 -18.79
C SER A 33 -4.52 -1.72 -18.20
N ASN A 34 -3.97 -1.96 -17.00
CA ASN A 34 -4.11 -3.28 -16.34
C ASN A 34 -5.60 -3.63 -16.15
N GLU A 35 -6.02 -4.90 -16.26
CA GLU A 35 -7.41 -5.31 -15.94
C GLU A 35 -7.80 -5.16 -14.48
N TRP A 36 -6.84 -5.06 -13.57
CA TRP A 36 -7.09 -4.89 -12.15
C TRP A 36 -6.87 -3.45 -11.72
N LEU A 37 -7.89 -2.89 -11.05
CA LEU A 37 -7.77 -1.72 -10.21
C LEU A 37 -7.68 -2.20 -8.75
N ILE A 38 -6.59 -1.85 -8.08
CA ILE A 38 -6.36 -2.20 -6.68
C ILE A 38 -6.36 -0.91 -5.86
N MET A 39 -7.27 -0.80 -4.90
CA MET A 39 -7.27 0.25 -3.89
C MET A 39 -6.86 -0.35 -2.55
N GLY A 40 -5.76 0.11 -2.00
CA GLY A 40 -5.24 -0.33 -0.71
C GLY A 40 -5.48 0.72 0.38
N ALA A 41 -5.69 0.28 1.61
CA ALA A 41 -5.65 1.15 2.79
C ALA A 41 -4.86 0.48 3.91
N THR A 42 -3.91 1.22 4.48
CA THR A 42 -3.26 0.85 5.76
C THR A 42 -3.75 1.80 6.83
N VAL A 43 -4.40 1.23 7.85
CA VAL A 43 -5.00 1.98 8.96
C VAL A 43 -4.20 1.74 10.24
N ILE A 44 -3.87 2.84 10.93
CA ILE A 44 -3.16 2.82 12.21
C ILE A 44 -3.93 3.63 13.25
N ASP A 45 -3.76 3.31 14.53
CA ASP A 45 -4.14 4.24 15.61
C ASP A 45 -3.24 5.48 15.53
N ALA A 46 -3.83 6.67 15.69
CA ALA A 46 -3.11 7.95 15.59
C ALA A 46 -1.96 8.04 16.61
N THR A 47 -2.00 7.30 17.72
CA THR A 47 -0.88 7.23 18.67
C THR A 47 0.40 6.64 18.07
N HIS A 48 0.31 5.93 16.95
CA HIS A 48 1.45 5.31 16.28
C HIS A 48 2.00 6.11 15.08
N GLU A 49 1.43 7.28 14.76
CA GLU A 49 1.87 8.08 13.61
C GLU A 49 3.38 8.35 13.63
N ALA A 50 3.91 8.79 14.77
CA ALA A 50 5.34 9.06 14.95
C ALA A 50 6.22 7.79 14.83
N ALA A 51 5.68 6.61 15.12
CA ALA A 51 6.41 5.34 15.01
C ALA A 51 6.43 4.79 13.59
N SER A 52 5.48 5.20 12.74
CA SER A 52 5.31 4.66 11.38
C SER A 52 6.54 4.86 10.48
N GLU A 53 7.21 6.01 10.58
CA GLU A 53 8.47 6.27 9.86
C GLU A 53 9.57 5.30 10.25
N GLN A 54 9.67 4.98 11.55
CA GLN A 54 10.64 4.01 12.04
C GLN A 54 10.34 2.61 11.51
N TRP A 55 9.07 2.20 11.45
CA TRP A 55 8.68 0.92 10.86
C TRP A 55 9.09 0.82 9.39
N ILE A 56 8.82 1.86 8.60
CA ILE A 56 9.19 1.90 7.18
C ILE A 56 10.71 1.78 7.01
N SER A 57 11.47 2.59 7.76
CA SER A 57 12.93 2.56 7.69
C SER A 57 13.51 1.21 8.13
N GLY A 58 12.93 0.58 9.14
CA GLY A 58 13.31 -0.76 9.62
C GLY A 58 13.02 -1.84 8.59
N ILE A 59 11.85 -1.79 7.95
CA ILE A 59 11.48 -2.72 6.86
C ILE A 59 12.46 -2.58 5.69
N VAL A 60 12.70 -1.36 5.19
CA VAL A 60 13.61 -1.14 4.05
C VAL A 60 15.03 -1.57 4.41
N GLY A 61 15.47 -1.27 5.64
CA GLY A 61 16.80 -1.63 6.13
C GLY A 61 17.02 -3.14 6.35
N SER A 62 15.96 -3.93 6.48
CA SER A 62 16.08 -5.39 6.63
C SER A 62 16.16 -6.13 5.28
N LEU A 63 15.91 -5.45 4.16
CA LEU A 63 15.87 -6.07 2.84
C LEU A 63 17.27 -6.38 2.31
N THR A 64 17.47 -7.60 1.83
CA THR A 64 18.74 -8.00 1.24
C THR A 64 18.84 -7.51 -0.22
N LYS A 65 19.95 -6.85 -0.57
CA LYS A 65 20.24 -6.34 -1.93
C LYS A 65 19.13 -5.40 -2.47
N TYR A 66 18.53 -4.61 -1.58
CA TYR A 66 17.55 -3.58 -1.95
C TYR A 66 18.18 -2.21 -1.76
N ASN A 67 18.24 -1.41 -2.82
CA ASN A 67 19.00 -0.15 -2.84
C ASN A 67 18.13 1.09 -3.04
N LEU A 68 16.79 0.94 -3.03
CA LEU A 68 15.88 2.06 -3.18
C LEU A 68 15.56 2.68 -1.81
N PRO A 69 15.41 4.00 -1.74
CA PRO A 69 15.09 4.68 -0.48
C PRO A 69 13.65 4.45 0.00
N HIS A 70 12.78 3.96 -0.89
CA HIS A 70 11.39 3.64 -0.61
C HIS A 70 11.08 2.21 -1.04
N LEU A 71 10.13 1.59 -0.35
CA LEU A 71 9.64 0.27 -0.68
C LEU A 71 8.64 0.35 -1.82
N HIS A 72 8.96 -0.28 -2.95
CA HIS A 72 8.01 -0.61 -3.99
C HIS A 72 8.12 -2.11 -4.32
N PHE A 73 7.01 -2.84 -4.11
CA PHE A 73 6.93 -4.29 -4.32
C PHE A 73 7.32 -4.74 -5.74
N ARG A 74 7.19 -3.88 -6.75
CA ARG A 74 7.68 -4.15 -8.13
C ARG A 74 9.19 -4.40 -8.18
N HIS A 75 9.94 -3.83 -7.25
CA HIS A 75 11.40 -3.96 -7.16
C HIS A 75 11.83 -5.00 -6.11
N CYS A 76 10.87 -5.64 -5.42
CA CYS A 76 11.15 -6.71 -4.48
C CYS A 76 11.29 -8.03 -5.23
N ASN A 77 12.32 -8.83 -4.90
CA ASN A 77 12.28 -10.25 -5.20
C ASN A 77 11.29 -10.96 -4.27
N THR A 78 10.92 -12.20 -4.60
CA THR A 78 9.93 -12.99 -3.83
C THR A 78 10.28 -13.11 -2.36
N THR A 79 11.56 -13.31 -2.02
CA THR A 79 12.03 -13.44 -0.64
C THR A 79 11.85 -12.14 0.14
N ASN A 80 12.29 -11.01 -0.41
CA ASN A 80 12.12 -9.70 0.21
C ASN A 80 10.63 -9.34 0.34
N GLY A 81 9.83 -9.59 -0.69
CA GLY A 81 8.38 -9.32 -0.65
C GLY A 81 7.69 -10.12 0.45
N ARG A 82 8.03 -11.41 0.60
CA ARG A 82 7.53 -12.24 1.70
C ARG A 82 7.96 -11.70 3.06
N HIS A 83 9.23 -11.33 3.20
CA HIS A 83 9.78 -10.81 4.44
C HIS A 83 9.09 -9.51 4.88
N VAL A 84 8.79 -8.61 3.94
CA VAL A 84 7.98 -7.41 4.21
C VAL A 84 6.61 -7.80 4.76
N CYS A 85 5.90 -8.72 4.11
CA CYS A 85 4.57 -9.14 4.56
C CYS A 85 4.61 -9.77 5.96
N GLU A 86 5.65 -10.54 6.28
CA GLU A 86 5.85 -11.12 7.61
C GLU A 86 6.04 -10.03 8.68
N ILE A 87 6.88 -9.02 8.42
CA ILE A 87 7.04 -7.88 9.36
C ILE A 87 5.72 -7.11 9.51
N MET A 88 5.04 -6.79 8.40
CA MET A 88 3.80 -6.04 8.42
C MET A 88 2.69 -6.75 9.21
N ALA A 89 2.66 -8.08 9.20
CA ALA A 89 1.70 -8.87 9.95
C ALA A 89 1.87 -8.75 11.48
N ASP A 90 3.07 -8.41 11.94
CA ASP A 90 3.38 -8.23 13.37
C ASP A 90 3.20 -6.77 13.85
N LEU A 91 2.98 -5.81 12.93
CA LEU A 91 2.75 -4.41 13.28
C LEU A 91 1.30 -4.17 13.73
N PRO A 92 1.04 -3.16 14.58
CA PRO A 92 -0.30 -2.79 15.02
C PRO A 92 -1.04 -1.99 13.93
N ILE A 93 -1.21 -2.60 12.75
CA ILE A 93 -1.84 -2.00 11.57
C ILE A 93 -3.00 -2.86 11.08
N HIS A 94 -3.91 -2.25 10.33
CA HIS A 94 -4.95 -2.96 9.60
C HIS A 94 -4.81 -2.67 8.11
N CYS A 95 -4.61 -3.71 7.31
CA CYS A 95 -4.51 -3.60 5.86
C CYS A 95 -5.83 -4.04 5.21
N PHE A 96 -6.36 -3.18 4.35
CA PHE A 96 -7.54 -3.44 3.53
C PHE A 96 -7.16 -3.37 2.06
N VAL A 97 -7.81 -4.19 1.25
CA VAL A 97 -7.67 -4.15 -0.19
C VAL A 97 -9.03 -4.32 -0.85
N VAL A 98 -9.31 -3.47 -1.83
CA VAL A 98 -10.38 -3.66 -2.79
C VAL A 98 -9.73 -3.97 -4.12
N ALA A 99 -10.01 -5.15 -4.65
CA ALA A 99 -9.57 -5.57 -5.96
C ALA A 99 -10.77 -5.61 -6.89
N SER A 100 -10.77 -4.76 -7.92
CA SER A 100 -11.82 -4.71 -8.93
C SER A 100 -11.26 -5.15 -10.28
N ASN A 101 -11.90 -6.13 -10.90
CA ASN A 101 -11.61 -6.49 -12.28
C ASN A 101 -12.44 -5.58 -13.20
N LYS A 102 -11.76 -4.87 -14.11
CA LYS A 102 -12.38 -3.89 -15.02
C LYS A 102 -13.11 -4.51 -16.21
N ARG A 103 -13.09 -5.84 -16.35
CA ARG A 103 -13.90 -6.51 -17.38
C ARG A 103 -15.38 -6.21 -17.14
N THR A 104 -15.98 -5.53 -18.12
CA THR A 104 -17.41 -5.20 -18.18
C THR A 104 -18.09 -5.98 -19.29
#